data_AF-A0A8B7JEC2-F1
#
_entry.id   AF-A0A8B7JEC2-F1
#
_cell.length_a   1.000
_cell.length_b   1.000
_cell.length_c   1.000
_cell.angle_alpha   90.00
_cell.angle_beta   90.00
_cell.angle_gamma   90.00
#
_symmetry.space_group_name_H-M   'P 1'
#
loop_
_entity.id
_entity.type
_entity.pdbx_description
1 polymer ?
#
loop_
_entity_poly.entity_id
_entity_poly.type
_entity_poly.pdbx_seq_one_letter_code
_entity_poly.pdbx_strand_id
1 'polypeptide(L)'
;YLLIYNPVEQERFSVVSVNVNSPKVKLLSPLGKPVTVQISAVWDGATTVSHEAYQISFLAHLPPLGLGVYQLLEVQSSETDLADYTIYMSGRNNMQVKPDRIFKIKEMQNSVDNIILENSYMKLWFSGMSGLLEKINTKEDGKNHQMKVEFAWYGTTSNRDKSGAYLFLPDGDAKIQPRLTMSKLPLQANIYPMTTIAYIQDVGIRLTLHSAQSLGVASLKNGQLEVIMDRRLMQDDNRGLGQGVQDNKITANIFRLLLERRHGTDV
;
A
#
# COMPACT_ATOMS: atom_id res chain seq x y z
N TYR A 1 13.80 -0.03 25.97
CA TYR A 1 14.76 0.36 24.91
C TYR A 1 14.29 -0.18 23.57
N LEU A 2 14.55 0.53 22.48
CA LEU A 2 14.32 0.08 21.11
C LEU A 2 15.69 0.05 20.39
N LEU A 3 16.06 -1.10 19.84
CA LEU A 3 17.25 -1.27 19.02
C LEU A 3 16.85 -1.27 17.55
N ILE A 4 17.45 -0.40 16.74
CA ILE A 4 17.13 -0.27 15.32
C ILE A 4 18.41 -0.42 14.51
N TYR A 5 18.43 -1.36 13.57
CA TYR A 5 19.58 -1.64 12.70
C TYR A 5 19.36 -1.09 11.29
N ASN A 6 20.39 -0.45 10.74
CA ASN A 6 20.44 -0.03 9.35
C ASN A 6 21.33 -1.00 8.55
N PRO A 7 20.76 -1.92 7.76
CA PRO A 7 21.54 -2.92 7.02
C PRO A 7 22.19 -2.39 5.73
N VAL A 8 22.06 -1.10 5.40
CA VAL A 8 22.66 -0.50 4.19
C VAL A 8 23.87 0.39 4.50
N GLU A 9 24.79 0.48 3.55
CA GLU A 9 26.03 1.28 3.60
C GLU A 9 25.81 2.81 3.49
N GLN A 10 24.57 3.28 3.61
CA GLN A 10 24.20 4.69 3.47
C GLN A 10 23.52 5.17 4.76
N GLU A 11 23.73 6.44 5.11
CA GLU A 11 23.00 7.09 6.19
C GLU A 11 21.50 7.08 5.88
N ARG A 12 20.68 6.81 6.89
CA ARG A 12 19.24 6.60 6.70
C ARG A 12 18.40 7.35 7.71
N PHE A 13 17.50 8.16 7.19
CA PHE A 13 16.35 8.71 7.91
C PHE A 13 15.12 7.88 7.52
N SER A 14 14.37 7.38 8.50
CA SER A 14 13.15 6.59 8.25
C SER A 14 12.18 6.78 9.39
N VAL A 15 10.89 6.90 9.08
CA VAL A 15 9.86 6.71 10.10
C VAL A 15 9.93 5.26 10.58
N VAL A 16 9.92 5.08 11.89
CA VAL A 16 9.83 3.78 12.56
C VAL A 16 8.59 3.81 13.44
N SER A 17 7.79 2.76 13.34
CA SER A 17 6.54 2.61 14.08
C SER A 17 6.57 1.36 14.93
N VAL A 18 6.19 1.48 16.21
CA VAL A 18 6.09 0.34 17.15
C VAL A 18 4.83 0.46 18.00
N ASN A 19 4.27 -0.67 18.42
CA ASN A 19 3.10 -0.68 19.29
C ASN A 19 3.52 -0.58 20.77
N VAL A 20 2.73 0.13 21.55
CA VAL A 20 2.89 0.39 23.00
C VAL A 20 1.54 0.23 23.70
N ASN A 21 1.54 -0.04 25.00
CA ASN A 21 0.33 -0.22 25.81
C ASN A 21 -0.19 1.07 26.47
N SER A 22 0.49 2.20 26.28
CA SER A 22 0.13 3.50 26.86
C SER A 22 0.41 4.62 25.87
N PRO A 23 -0.50 5.60 25.67
CA PRO A 23 -0.26 6.72 24.77
C PRO A 23 0.72 7.74 25.37
N LYS A 24 0.98 7.68 26.67
CA LYS A 24 1.78 8.67 27.42
C LYS A 24 3.27 8.33 27.40
N VAL A 25 3.88 8.40 26.23
CA VAL A 25 5.29 8.03 26.07
C VAL A 25 6.20 9.24 25.87
N LYS A 26 7.47 9.04 26.22
CA LYS A 26 8.60 9.89 25.85
C LYS A 26 9.66 9.04 25.19
N LEU A 27 10.19 9.49 24.05
CA LEU A 27 11.29 8.85 23.35
C LEU A 27 12.55 9.71 23.43
N LEU A 28 13.68 9.07 23.79
CA LEU A 28 15.00 9.68 23.73
C LEU A 28 15.82 9.01 22.62
N SER A 29 16.59 9.82 21.90
CA SER A 29 17.55 9.38 20.89
C SER A 29 18.77 8.68 21.54
N PRO A 30 19.67 8.07 20.75
CA PRO A 30 20.93 7.51 21.25
C PRO A 30 21.82 8.54 21.97
N LEU A 31 21.62 9.85 21.72
CA LEU A 31 22.30 10.96 22.38
C LEU A 31 21.55 11.50 23.60
N GLY A 32 20.51 10.81 24.09
CA GLY A 32 19.68 11.22 25.22
C GLY A 32 18.74 12.41 24.95
N LYS A 33 18.70 12.93 23.71
CA LYS A 33 17.83 14.06 23.34
C LYS A 33 16.39 13.59 23.12
N PRO A 34 15.36 14.32 23.58
CA PRO A 34 13.96 14.03 23.23
C PRO A 34 13.75 14.00 21.71
N VAL A 35 12.89 13.08 21.25
CA VAL A 35 12.47 12.93 19.86
C VAL A 35 10.97 13.14 19.80
N THR A 36 10.47 13.91 18.84
CA THR A 36 9.04 14.08 18.59
C THR A 36 8.41 12.76 18.16
N VAL A 37 7.25 12.43 18.75
CA VAL A 37 6.53 11.18 18.51
C VAL A 37 5.08 11.49 18.20
N GLN A 38 4.59 10.97 17.08
CA GLN A 38 3.15 10.90 16.80
C GLN A 38 2.57 9.62 17.42
N ILE A 39 1.46 9.74 18.13
CA ILE A 39 0.67 8.59 18.63
C ILE A 39 -0.51 8.38 17.68
N SER A 40 -0.79 7.13 17.37
CA SER A 40 -1.85 6.71 16.46
C SER A 40 -2.63 5.54 17.04
N ALA A 41 -3.93 5.50 16.77
CA ALA A 41 -4.82 4.41 17.16
C ALA A 41 -4.41 3.10 16.48
N VAL A 42 -4.36 2.02 17.27
CA VAL A 42 -4.52 0.66 16.73
C VAL A 42 -6.02 0.39 16.65
N TRP A 43 -6.46 -0.36 15.64
CA TRP A 43 -7.89 -0.59 15.37
C TRP A 43 -8.23 -2.07 15.51
N ASP A 44 -9.10 -2.40 16.47
CA ASP A 44 -9.60 -3.77 16.68
C ASP A 44 -10.72 -4.13 15.67
N GLY A 45 -11.25 -3.12 14.98
CA GLY A 45 -12.22 -3.27 13.89
C GLY A 45 -12.39 -1.97 13.12
N ALA A 46 -13.17 -2.00 12.04
CA ALA A 46 -13.27 -0.89 11.07
C ALA A 46 -13.72 0.47 11.64
N THR A 47 -14.32 0.50 12.84
CA THR A 47 -14.75 1.74 13.54
C THR A 47 -14.46 1.72 15.05
N THR A 48 -13.59 0.82 15.52
CA THR A 48 -13.29 0.67 16.97
C THR A 48 -11.78 0.74 17.20
N VAL A 49 -11.38 1.74 17.97
CA VAL A 49 -10.01 1.94 18.45
C VAL A 49 -9.73 0.97 19.60
N SER A 50 -8.52 0.41 19.61
CA SER A 50 -8.01 -0.41 20.72
C SER A 50 -7.62 0.47 21.90
N HIS A 51 -7.93 0.02 23.11
CA HIS A 51 -7.46 0.64 24.36
C HIS A 51 -6.31 -0.12 25.00
N GLU A 52 -5.92 -1.27 24.44
CA GLU A 52 -4.80 -2.10 24.92
C GLU A 52 -3.50 -1.80 24.16
N ALA A 53 -3.61 -1.23 22.94
CA ALA A 53 -2.49 -0.93 22.08
C ALA A 53 -2.64 0.42 21.36
N TYR A 54 -1.52 1.15 21.28
CA TYR A 54 -1.34 2.38 20.54
C TYR A 54 -0.09 2.24 19.67
N GLN A 55 -0.06 2.87 18.50
CA GLN A 55 1.13 2.88 17.65
C GLN A 55 1.85 4.21 17.82
N ILE A 56 3.13 4.16 18.18
CA ILE A 56 4.01 5.33 18.18
C ILE A 56 4.76 5.37 16.85
N SER A 57 4.93 6.55 16.27
CA SER A 57 5.72 6.76 15.05
C SER A 57 6.68 7.94 15.24
N PHE A 58 7.96 7.74 14.88
CA PHE A 58 9.01 8.73 15.03
C PHE A 58 10.04 8.64 13.90
N LEU A 59 10.76 9.73 13.62
CA LEU A 59 11.84 9.73 12.64
C LEU A 59 13.12 9.20 13.28
N ALA A 60 13.53 7.98 12.90
CA ALA A 60 14.82 7.42 13.26
C ALA A 60 15.92 7.92 12.30
N HIS A 61 17.11 8.15 12.84
CA HIS A 61 18.33 8.54 12.12
C HIS A 61 19.41 7.51 12.46
N LEU A 62 19.93 6.84 11.44
CA LEU A 62 20.87 5.73 11.60
C LEU A 62 22.08 5.88 10.66
N PRO A 63 23.31 5.70 11.15
CA PRO A 63 24.49 5.72 10.29
C PRO A 63 24.57 4.48 9.38
N PRO A 64 25.43 4.50 8.34
CA PRO A 64 25.77 3.35 7.52
C PRO A 64 26.09 2.09 8.35
N LEU A 65 25.49 0.94 8.00
CA LEU A 65 25.71 -0.37 8.64
C LEU A 65 25.59 -0.34 10.19
N GLY A 66 24.82 0.61 10.73
CA GLY A 66 24.87 1.00 12.13
C GLY A 66 23.62 0.68 12.95
N LEU A 67 23.76 0.87 14.26
CA LEU A 67 22.71 0.64 15.26
C LEU A 67 22.32 1.94 15.97
N GLY A 68 21.01 2.16 16.15
CA GLY A 68 20.46 3.22 17.00
C GLY A 68 19.76 2.62 18.21
N VAL A 69 20.18 3.03 19.42
CA VAL A 69 19.55 2.64 20.70
C VAL A 69 18.67 3.78 21.20
N TYR A 70 17.36 3.65 21.06
CA TYR A 70 16.39 4.63 21.55
C TYR A 70 15.82 4.23 22.91
N GLN A 71 15.57 5.21 23.78
CA GLN A 71 14.96 4.97 25.09
C GLN A 71 13.48 5.36 25.05
N LEU A 72 12.60 4.36 25.08
CA LEU A 72 11.17 4.53 25.23
C LEU A 72 10.81 4.46 26.72
N LEU A 73 10.13 5.48 27.23
CA LEU A 73 9.74 5.64 28.62
C LEU A 73 8.25 6.00 28.69
N GLU A 74 7.53 5.48 29.68
CA GLU A 74 6.20 5.98 30.04
C GLU A 74 6.35 7.20 30.98
N VAL A 75 5.50 8.21 30.80
CA VAL A 75 5.52 9.48 31.54
C VAL A 75 4.13 9.89 32.00
N GLN A 76 4.02 10.69 33.06
CA GLN A 76 2.71 11.09 33.61
C GLN A 76 1.98 12.12 32.72
N SER A 77 2.76 13.03 32.11
CA SER A 77 2.37 13.97 31.06
C SER A 77 3.35 13.86 29.89
N SER A 78 2.81 13.85 28.67
CA SER A 78 3.60 13.80 27.43
C SER A 78 3.18 14.95 26.50
N GLU A 79 4.16 15.64 25.94
CA GLU A 79 4.00 16.51 24.77
C GLU A 79 4.09 15.62 23.51
N THR A 80 3.06 14.81 23.30
CA THR A 80 2.96 13.85 22.19
C THR A 80 1.85 14.26 21.24
N ASP A 81 2.16 14.29 19.95
CA ASP A 81 1.20 14.65 18.92
C ASP A 81 0.22 13.49 18.67
N LEU A 82 -1.04 13.66 19.05
CA LEU A 82 -2.09 12.68 18.79
C LEU A 82 -2.62 12.83 17.36
N ALA A 83 -2.77 11.72 16.64
CA ALA A 83 -3.40 11.72 15.33
C ALA A 83 -4.91 12.01 15.44
N ASP A 84 -5.39 12.97 14.64
CA ASP A 84 -6.83 13.20 14.43
C ASP A 84 -7.33 12.31 13.27
N TYR A 85 -8.51 11.70 13.43
CA TYR A 85 -9.09 10.76 12.46
C TYR A 85 -10.37 11.30 11.82
N THR A 86 -10.53 11.05 10.53
CA THR A 86 -11.82 11.23 9.84
C THR A 86 -12.19 9.90 9.17
N ILE A 87 -13.30 9.30 9.58
CA ILE A 87 -13.78 8.01 9.07
C ILE A 87 -14.89 8.26 8.05
N TYR A 88 -14.70 7.75 6.84
CA TYR A 88 -15.63 7.86 5.72
C TYR A 88 -16.49 6.59 5.65
N MET A 89 -17.80 6.74 5.85
CA MET A 89 -18.74 5.62 6.02
C MET A 89 -19.63 5.37 4.78
N SER A 90 -19.18 5.81 3.61
CA SER A 90 -19.89 5.68 2.33
C SER A 90 -20.36 4.23 2.08
N GLY A 91 -21.68 4.06 1.95
CA GLY A 91 -22.31 2.75 1.74
C GLY A 91 -22.47 1.86 2.98
N ARG A 92 -22.16 2.33 4.20
CA ARG A 92 -22.30 1.57 5.46
C ARG A 92 -23.24 2.24 6.47
N ASN A 93 -24.47 2.52 6.04
CA ASN A 93 -25.49 3.27 6.78
C ASN A 93 -25.84 2.75 8.20
N ASN A 94 -25.51 1.49 8.55
CA ASN A 94 -25.83 0.87 9.84
C ASN A 94 -24.65 0.82 10.83
N MET A 95 -23.49 1.40 10.49
CA MET A 95 -22.32 1.42 11.36
C MET A 95 -22.11 2.81 11.95
N GLN A 96 -22.16 2.92 13.28
CA GLN A 96 -21.77 4.14 14.00
C GLN A 96 -20.30 4.09 14.42
N VAL A 97 -19.64 5.24 14.37
CA VAL A 97 -18.31 5.43 14.97
C VAL A 97 -18.47 5.61 16.49
N LYS A 98 -17.78 4.80 17.29
CA LYS A 98 -17.76 5.00 18.74
C LYS A 98 -16.84 6.18 19.08
N PRO A 99 -17.26 7.12 19.94
CA PRO A 99 -16.38 8.19 20.38
C PRO A 99 -15.23 7.62 21.20
N ASP A 100 -14.01 7.98 20.84
CA ASP A 100 -12.80 7.63 21.59
C ASP A 100 -12.48 8.70 22.65
N ARG A 101 -11.74 8.32 23.70
CA ARG A 101 -11.38 9.21 24.82
C ARG A 101 -10.06 9.95 24.62
N ILE A 102 -9.24 9.51 23.67
CA ILE A 102 -7.86 9.95 23.45
C ILE A 102 -7.76 10.66 22.10
N PHE A 103 -8.26 10.02 21.05
CA PHE A 103 -8.20 10.53 19.67
C PHE A 103 -9.48 11.27 19.29
N LYS A 104 -9.34 12.38 18.56
CA LYS A 104 -10.51 13.04 17.96
C LYS A 104 -10.90 12.28 16.70
N ILE A 105 -12.09 11.71 16.68
CA ILE A 105 -12.63 10.98 15.53
C ILE A 105 -13.85 11.72 14.99
N LYS A 106 -13.77 12.15 13.73
CA LYS A 106 -14.86 12.75 12.98
C LYS A 106 -15.49 11.71 12.06
N GLU A 107 -16.82 11.61 12.06
CA GLU A 107 -17.55 10.79 11.10
C GLU A 107 -17.91 11.62 9.85
N MET A 108 -17.78 11.02 8.66
CA MET A 108 -18.30 11.57 7.40
C MET A 108 -19.18 10.52 6.72
N GLN A 109 -20.48 10.82 6.64
CA GLN A 109 -21.48 9.96 5.99
C GLN A 109 -21.69 10.40 4.54
N ASN A 110 -21.67 9.44 3.62
CA ASN A 110 -22.07 9.59 2.22
C ASN A 110 -21.51 10.82 1.49
N SER A 111 -20.28 11.24 1.83
CA SER A 111 -19.61 12.35 1.16
C SER A 111 -19.17 11.90 -0.23
N VAL A 112 -19.77 12.49 -1.26
CA VAL A 112 -19.34 12.31 -2.66
C VAL A 112 -18.01 13.05 -2.91
N ASP A 113 -17.69 14.06 -2.11
CA ASP A 113 -16.45 14.82 -2.19
C ASP A 113 -15.21 13.95 -2.00
N ASN A 114 -14.18 14.21 -2.81
CA ASN A 114 -12.93 13.46 -2.75
C ASN A 114 -12.18 13.71 -1.44
N ILE A 115 -11.61 12.63 -0.89
CA ILE A 115 -10.69 12.68 0.24
C ILE A 115 -9.35 13.19 -0.27
N ILE A 116 -8.83 14.25 0.33
CA ILE A 116 -7.62 14.93 -0.11
C ILE A 116 -6.51 14.75 0.92
N LEU A 117 -5.39 14.16 0.52
CA LEU A 117 -4.16 14.09 1.31
C LEU A 117 -3.07 14.93 0.64
N GLU A 118 -2.27 15.64 1.43
CA GLU A 118 -1.29 16.59 0.90
C GLU A 118 -0.03 16.61 1.76
N ASN A 119 1.14 16.68 1.13
CA ASN A 119 2.42 16.92 1.79
C ASN A 119 3.23 17.96 0.99
N SER A 120 4.50 18.19 1.34
CA SER A 120 5.36 19.18 0.68
C SER A 120 5.63 18.90 -0.81
N TYR A 121 5.50 17.64 -1.25
CA TYR A 121 5.89 17.17 -2.59
C TYR A 121 4.71 16.89 -3.51
N MET A 122 3.57 16.47 -2.95
CA MET A 122 2.42 16.01 -3.74
C MET A 122 1.08 16.25 -3.03
N LYS A 123 0.02 16.19 -3.83
CA LYS A 123 -1.38 16.16 -3.39
C LYS A 123 -2.07 14.97 -4.04
N LEU A 124 -2.89 14.26 -3.28
CA LEU A 124 -3.57 13.02 -3.65
C LEU A 124 -5.07 13.22 -3.47
N TRP A 125 -5.86 12.73 -4.42
CA TRP A 125 -7.32 12.69 -4.32
C TRP A 125 -7.79 11.26 -4.41
N PHE A 126 -8.52 10.83 -3.40
CA PHE A 126 -9.18 9.54 -3.35
C PHE A 126 -10.69 9.75 -3.46
N SER A 127 -11.37 8.80 -4.08
CA SER A 127 -12.81 8.76 -4.23
C SER A 127 -13.50 8.81 -2.87
N GLY A 128 -14.40 9.77 -2.63
CA GLY A 128 -15.22 9.81 -1.40
C GLY A 128 -16.15 8.58 -1.25
N MET A 129 -16.48 7.93 -2.37
CA MET A 129 -17.34 6.75 -2.41
C MET A 129 -16.57 5.44 -2.23
N SER A 130 -15.44 5.26 -2.93
CA SER A 130 -14.70 3.97 -2.93
C SER A 130 -13.43 3.95 -2.08
N GLY A 131 -12.93 5.11 -1.63
CA GLY A 131 -11.64 5.25 -0.96
C GLY A 131 -10.41 5.00 -1.86
N LEU A 132 -10.61 4.72 -3.15
CA LEU A 132 -9.54 4.43 -4.10
C LEU A 132 -8.93 5.72 -4.66
N LEU A 133 -7.63 5.68 -4.96
CA LEU A 133 -6.91 6.82 -5.56
C LEU A 133 -7.47 7.10 -6.97
N GLU A 134 -7.71 8.38 -7.26
CA GLU A 134 -8.21 8.89 -8.53
C GLU A 134 -7.23 9.85 -9.23
N LYS A 135 -6.44 10.62 -8.46
CA LYS A 135 -5.54 11.64 -9.01
C LYS A 135 -4.34 11.90 -8.12
N ILE A 136 -3.19 12.14 -8.75
CA ILE A 136 -1.96 12.64 -8.13
C ILE A 136 -1.64 14.03 -8.72
N ASN A 137 -1.19 14.96 -7.89
CA ASN A 137 -0.57 16.22 -8.33
C ASN A 137 0.86 16.27 -7.80
N THR A 138 1.81 16.45 -8.70
CA THR A 138 3.23 16.66 -8.39
C THR A 138 3.46 18.16 -8.19
N LYS A 139 3.85 18.59 -6.97
CA LYS A 139 4.02 20.02 -6.67
C LYS A 139 5.25 20.64 -7.33
N GLU A 140 6.23 19.81 -7.70
CA GLU A 140 7.44 20.23 -8.42
C GLU A 140 7.13 20.90 -9.77
N ASP A 141 6.19 20.35 -10.54
CA ASP A 141 5.79 20.88 -11.85
C ASP A 141 4.32 21.32 -11.92
N GLY A 142 3.59 21.23 -10.80
CA GLY A 142 2.18 21.58 -10.65
C GLY A 142 1.21 20.70 -11.43
N LYS A 143 1.65 19.63 -12.09
CA LYS A 143 0.80 18.86 -13.01
C LYS A 143 -0.12 17.90 -12.29
N ASN A 144 -1.32 17.74 -12.85
CA ASN A 144 -2.31 16.76 -12.41
C ASN A 144 -2.23 15.52 -13.30
N HIS A 145 -2.09 14.36 -12.67
CA HIS A 145 -2.03 13.05 -13.30
C HIS A 145 -3.26 12.25 -12.85
N GLN A 146 -4.14 11.91 -13.77
CA GLN A 146 -5.27 11.02 -13.50
C GLN A 146 -4.72 9.61 -13.28
N MET A 147 -5.10 8.98 -12.18
CA MET A 147 -4.64 7.63 -11.84
C MET A 147 -5.74 6.91 -11.08
N LYS A 148 -6.34 5.91 -11.71
CA LYS A 148 -7.42 5.11 -11.11
C LYS A 148 -6.87 3.78 -10.60
N VAL A 149 -7.08 3.50 -9.31
CA VAL A 149 -6.91 2.15 -8.76
C VAL A 149 -8.24 1.41 -8.87
N GLU A 150 -8.20 0.16 -9.36
CA GLU A 150 -9.38 -0.71 -9.49
C GLU A 150 -9.03 -2.14 -9.07
N PHE A 151 -10.04 -2.88 -8.61
CA PHE A 151 -9.93 -4.31 -8.33
C PHE A 151 -10.78 -5.09 -9.33
N ALA A 152 -10.19 -6.14 -9.91
CA ALA A 152 -10.82 -7.03 -10.85
C ALA A 152 -10.52 -8.49 -10.49
N TRP A 153 -11.30 -9.41 -11.03
CA TRP A 153 -11.07 -10.85 -10.92
C TRP A 153 -11.14 -11.48 -12.31
N TYR A 154 -10.35 -12.53 -12.53
CA TYR A 154 -10.38 -13.35 -13.73
C TYR A 154 -11.04 -14.68 -13.40
N GLY A 155 -11.91 -15.17 -14.28
CA GLY A 155 -12.48 -16.51 -14.16
C GLY A 155 -11.50 -17.59 -14.62
N THR A 156 -12.00 -18.83 -14.71
CA THR A 156 -11.28 -19.92 -15.40
C THR A 156 -12.12 -20.37 -16.58
N THR A 157 -11.46 -20.67 -17.70
CA THR A 157 -12.14 -21.14 -18.91
C THR A 157 -13.03 -22.38 -18.66
N SER A 158 -14.14 -22.48 -19.40
CA SER A 158 -15.03 -23.64 -19.41
C SER A 158 -14.46 -24.84 -20.20
N ASN A 159 -13.36 -24.65 -20.94
CA ASN A 159 -12.68 -25.68 -21.74
C ASN A 159 -12.02 -26.82 -20.91
N ARG A 160 -11.46 -27.83 -21.58
CA ARG A 160 -10.86 -29.03 -20.95
C ARG A 160 -9.70 -28.69 -20.01
N ASP A 161 -8.77 -27.84 -20.45
CA ASP A 161 -7.68 -27.35 -19.61
C ASP A 161 -8.19 -26.20 -18.72
N LYS A 162 -7.79 -26.21 -17.45
CA LYS A 162 -8.27 -25.30 -16.41
C LYS A 162 -7.13 -24.53 -15.77
N SER A 163 -7.43 -23.38 -15.19
CA SER A 163 -6.49 -22.73 -14.27
C SER A 163 -6.27 -23.62 -13.05
N GLY A 164 -5.01 -23.82 -12.65
CA GLY A 164 -4.59 -24.55 -11.45
C GLY A 164 -3.28 -23.98 -10.91
N ALA A 165 -2.54 -24.74 -10.10
CA ALA A 165 -1.35 -24.24 -9.41
C ALA A 165 -0.28 -23.63 -10.36
N TYR A 166 -0.12 -24.19 -11.55
CA TYR A 166 0.88 -23.78 -12.55
C TYR A 166 0.26 -23.00 -13.71
N LEU A 167 -0.94 -23.39 -14.16
CA LEU A 167 -1.59 -22.76 -15.30
C LEU A 167 -2.48 -21.58 -14.89
N PHE A 168 -2.31 -20.43 -15.54
CA PHE A 168 -3.29 -19.36 -15.58
C PHE A 168 -3.98 -19.40 -16.94
N LEU A 169 -5.30 -19.66 -16.95
CA LEU A 169 -6.15 -19.82 -18.13
C LEU A 169 -7.46 -19.04 -17.90
N PRO A 170 -7.43 -17.70 -18.06
CA PRO A 170 -8.58 -16.83 -17.88
C PRO A 170 -9.65 -17.08 -18.96
N ASP A 171 -10.87 -16.62 -18.69
CA ASP A 171 -12.04 -16.74 -19.56
C ASP A 171 -12.27 -15.52 -20.47
N GLY A 172 -11.48 -14.45 -20.36
CA GLY A 172 -11.55 -13.26 -21.22
C GLY A 172 -10.40 -12.25 -20.99
N ASP A 173 -10.38 -11.19 -21.81
CA ASP A 173 -9.31 -10.17 -21.86
C ASP A 173 -9.56 -8.90 -21.02
N ALA A 174 -8.47 -8.19 -20.71
CA ALA A 174 -8.39 -6.72 -20.63
C ALA A 174 -7.43 -6.18 -21.75
N LYS A 175 -7.58 -4.94 -22.31
CA LYS A 175 -6.97 -4.48 -23.61
C LYS A 175 -6.62 -2.97 -23.72
N ILE A 176 -5.53 -2.46 -24.33
CA ILE A 176 -4.19 -2.95 -24.80
C ILE A 176 -3.11 -1.92 -24.34
N GLN A 177 -1.93 -2.30 -23.81
CA GLN A 177 -0.75 -1.40 -23.52
C GLN A 177 0.53 -1.82 -24.29
N PRO A 178 1.55 -0.93 -24.49
CA PRO A 178 2.95 -1.34 -24.72
C PRO A 178 3.86 -1.16 -23.45
N ARG A 179 4.88 -1.97 -23.09
CA ARG A 179 5.65 -3.05 -23.77
C ARG A 179 4.79 -3.99 -24.61
N LEU A 180 5.28 -4.36 -25.79
CA LEU A 180 4.53 -5.02 -26.88
C LEU A 180 3.69 -6.24 -26.43
N THR A 181 2.48 -5.96 -25.96
CA THR A 181 1.43 -6.94 -25.71
C THR A 181 1.13 -7.64 -27.03
N MET A 182 1.49 -8.91 -27.14
CA MET A 182 1.31 -9.65 -28.37
C MET A 182 -0.15 -10.09 -28.44
N SER A 183 -0.99 -9.32 -29.11
CA SER A 183 -2.42 -9.62 -29.32
C SER A 183 -2.69 -10.93 -30.08
N LYS A 184 -1.65 -11.51 -30.70
CA LYS A 184 -1.66 -12.85 -31.32
C LYS A 184 -1.50 -13.99 -30.30
N LEU A 185 -1.06 -13.68 -29.07
CA LEU A 185 -0.91 -14.63 -27.98
C LEU A 185 -2.09 -14.46 -27.01
N PRO A 186 -2.53 -15.52 -26.32
CA PRO A 186 -3.62 -15.43 -25.35
C PRO A 186 -3.18 -14.62 -24.11
N LEU A 187 -4.14 -14.07 -23.37
CA LEU A 187 -3.92 -13.19 -22.22
C LEU A 187 -2.81 -13.68 -21.27
N GLN A 188 -2.84 -14.94 -20.88
CA GLN A 188 -1.87 -15.53 -19.95
C GLN A 188 -0.40 -15.48 -20.40
N ALA A 189 -0.14 -15.39 -21.71
CA ALA A 189 1.21 -15.26 -22.25
C ALA A 189 1.78 -13.82 -22.13
N ASN A 190 0.95 -12.86 -21.72
CA ASN A 190 1.36 -11.47 -21.46
C ASN A 190 1.50 -11.17 -19.95
N ILE A 191 1.42 -12.19 -19.09
CA ILE A 191 1.73 -12.09 -17.65
C ILE A 191 3.17 -12.49 -17.41
N TYR A 192 3.89 -11.66 -16.65
CA TYR A 192 5.30 -11.80 -16.34
C TYR A 192 5.50 -11.83 -14.81
N PRO A 193 6.60 -12.43 -14.31
CA PRO A 193 6.94 -12.33 -12.90
C PRO A 193 7.40 -10.90 -12.55
N MET A 194 6.68 -10.23 -11.64
CA MET A 194 7.18 -9.07 -10.91
C MET A 194 7.81 -9.56 -9.61
N THR A 195 9.13 -9.68 -9.58
CA THR A 195 9.86 -10.10 -8.37
C THR A 195 9.94 -8.98 -7.34
N THR A 196 10.24 -7.75 -7.80
CA THR A 196 10.44 -6.57 -6.94
C THR A 196 9.90 -5.26 -7.54
N ILE A 197 9.88 -5.10 -8.87
CA ILE A 197 9.50 -3.84 -9.55
C ILE A 197 8.78 -4.14 -10.86
N ALA A 198 7.76 -3.34 -11.18
CA ALA A 198 7.25 -3.15 -12.53
C ALA A 198 6.99 -1.65 -12.79
N TYR A 199 7.10 -1.19 -14.04
CA TYR A 199 6.83 0.20 -14.40
C TYR A 199 6.20 0.34 -15.79
N ILE A 200 5.47 1.43 -15.98
CA ILE A 200 5.01 1.94 -17.26
C ILE A 200 5.50 3.39 -17.43
N GLN A 201 5.75 3.82 -18.66
CA GLN A 201 6.28 5.17 -18.93
C GLN A 201 5.88 5.66 -20.32
N ASP A 202 5.90 6.98 -20.49
CA ASP A 202 5.85 7.65 -21.78
C ASP A 202 7.10 8.55 -21.97
N VAL A 203 6.96 9.61 -22.77
CA VAL A 203 8.03 10.59 -23.05
C VAL A 203 8.28 11.53 -21.86
N GLY A 204 7.27 11.82 -21.05
CA GLY A 204 7.30 12.83 -19.99
C GLY A 204 7.18 12.29 -18.56
N ILE A 205 6.64 11.09 -18.34
CA ILE A 205 6.46 10.48 -17.02
C ILE A 205 6.77 8.97 -16.97
N ARG A 206 7.06 8.49 -15.76
CA ARG A 206 7.16 7.07 -15.39
C ARG A 206 6.32 6.82 -14.14
N LEU A 207 5.51 5.76 -14.16
CA LEU A 207 4.86 5.20 -12.99
C LEU A 207 5.52 3.87 -12.64
N THR A 208 6.20 3.84 -11.50
CA THR A 208 6.92 2.68 -10.96
C THR A 208 6.17 2.12 -9.77
N LEU A 209 5.94 0.80 -9.76
CA LEU A 209 5.40 0.05 -8.64
C LEU A 209 6.48 -0.88 -8.11
N HIS A 210 6.94 -0.61 -6.88
CA HIS A 210 7.78 -1.54 -6.12
C HIS A 210 6.89 -2.48 -5.32
N SER A 211 7.29 -3.74 -5.21
CA SER A 211 6.61 -4.81 -4.49
C SER A 211 7.56 -5.43 -3.46
N ALA A 212 7.08 -5.69 -2.25
CA ALA A 212 7.84 -6.43 -1.23
C ALA A 212 7.80 -7.96 -1.45
N GLN A 213 6.96 -8.42 -2.38
CA GLN A 213 6.70 -9.83 -2.66
C GLN A 213 6.65 -10.11 -4.16
N SER A 214 6.98 -11.33 -4.57
CA SER A 214 6.92 -11.74 -5.98
C SER A 214 5.49 -12.10 -6.40
N LEU A 215 4.97 -11.46 -7.44
CA LEU A 215 3.59 -11.64 -7.94
C LEU A 215 3.58 -11.68 -9.48
N GLY A 216 2.46 -12.11 -10.06
CA GLY A 216 2.22 -11.96 -11.50
C GLY A 216 1.87 -10.51 -11.83
N VAL A 217 2.50 -9.93 -12.85
CA VAL A 217 2.19 -8.59 -13.37
C VAL A 217 1.86 -8.65 -14.86
N ALA A 218 0.95 -7.79 -15.29
CA ALA A 218 0.73 -7.49 -16.70
C ALA A 218 0.54 -5.99 -16.90
N SER A 219 0.68 -5.54 -18.14
CA SER A 219 0.32 -4.19 -18.55
C SER A 219 -0.59 -4.35 -19.76
N LEU A 220 -1.90 -4.39 -19.49
CA LEU A 220 -2.89 -4.82 -20.47
C LEU A 220 -3.64 -3.65 -21.13
N LYS A 221 -3.54 -2.40 -20.64
CA LYS A 221 -4.20 -1.21 -21.24
C LYS A 221 -3.32 0.03 -21.17
N ASN A 222 -3.16 0.83 -22.24
CA ASN A 222 -2.32 2.02 -22.27
C ASN A 222 -2.56 2.91 -21.03
N GLY A 223 -1.58 2.98 -20.11
CA GLY A 223 -1.70 3.68 -18.83
C GLY A 223 -2.04 2.80 -17.60
N GLN A 224 -2.09 1.47 -17.74
CA GLN A 224 -2.49 0.51 -16.71
C GLN A 224 -1.42 -0.55 -16.41
N LEU A 225 -1.17 -0.72 -15.11
CA LEU A 225 -0.39 -1.82 -14.55
C LEU A 225 -1.33 -2.70 -13.70
N GLU A 226 -1.34 -4.01 -13.97
CA GLU A 226 -2.16 -5.00 -13.26
C GLU A 226 -1.27 -5.97 -12.48
N VAL A 227 -1.61 -6.22 -11.21
CA VAL A 227 -0.90 -7.17 -10.34
C VAL A 227 -1.89 -8.20 -9.81
N ILE A 228 -1.54 -9.49 -9.95
CA ILE A 228 -2.32 -10.61 -9.40
C ILE A 228 -2.05 -10.66 -7.89
N MET A 229 -3.08 -10.47 -7.08
CA MET A 229 -2.97 -10.32 -5.62
C MET A 229 -3.05 -11.66 -4.87
N ASP A 230 -3.91 -12.57 -5.32
CA ASP A 230 -4.08 -13.95 -4.83
C ASP A 230 -4.84 -14.76 -5.92
N ARG A 231 -4.94 -16.09 -5.78
CA ARG A 231 -5.71 -16.97 -6.67
C ARG A 231 -6.34 -18.14 -5.90
N ARG A 232 -7.64 -18.37 -6.10
CA ARG A 232 -8.38 -19.52 -5.57
C ARG A 232 -8.95 -20.34 -6.71
N LEU A 233 -8.67 -21.64 -6.74
CA LEU A 233 -8.95 -22.53 -7.86
C LEU A 233 -9.46 -23.88 -7.34
N MET A 234 -10.66 -24.27 -7.76
CA MET A 234 -11.33 -25.45 -7.20
C MET A 234 -10.84 -26.78 -7.81
N GLN A 235 -10.05 -26.72 -8.88
CA GLN A 235 -9.64 -27.87 -9.70
C GLN A 235 -8.13 -27.91 -9.91
N ASP A 236 -7.61 -29.12 -10.15
CA ASP A 236 -6.23 -29.37 -10.62
C ASP A 236 -6.06 -28.95 -12.09
N ASP A 237 -4.82 -28.63 -12.51
CA ASP A 237 -4.47 -28.29 -13.89
C ASP A 237 -3.87 -29.44 -14.71
N ASN A 238 -3.95 -30.67 -14.20
CA ASN A 238 -3.39 -31.88 -14.81
C ASN A 238 -1.87 -31.75 -15.04
N ARG A 239 -1.17 -31.20 -14.03
CA ARG A 239 0.31 -31.15 -13.99
C ARG A 239 0.92 -32.02 -12.88
N GLY A 240 0.10 -32.89 -12.28
CA GLY A 240 0.55 -33.93 -11.34
C GLY A 240 0.44 -33.57 -9.86
N LEU A 241 -0.16 -32.42 -9.51
CA LEU A 241 -0.40 -32.03 -8.13
C LEU A 241 -1.63 -32.75 -7.53
N GLY A 242 -2.66 -33.01 -8.35
CA GLY A 242 -3.86 -33.76 -7.96
C GLY A 242 -4.87 -32.97 -7.14
N GLN A 243 -4.70 -31.64 -7.03
CA GLN A 243 -5.59 -30.76 -6.26
C GLN A 243 -5.59 -29.33 -6.80
N GLY A 244 -6.67 -28.59 -6.50
CA GLY A 244 -6.74 -27.14 -6.73
C GLY A 244 -6.02 -26.33 -5.64
N VAL A 245 -6.08 -25.00 -5.77
CA VAL A 245 -5.55 -24.03 -4.79
C VAL A 245 -6.71 -23.53 -3.94
N GLN A 246 -6.87 -24.08 -2.74
CA GLN A 246 -8.05 -23.84 -1.87
C GLN A 246 -7.68 -23.47 -0.42
N ASP A 247 -6.40 -23.39 -0.11
CA ASP A 247 -5.80 -23.16 1.20
C ASP A 247 -5.39 -21.69 1.44
N ASN A 248 -5.97 -20.76 0.67
CA ASN A 248 -5.75 -19.31 0.77
C ASN A 248 -5.83 -18.81 2.22
N LYS A 249 -4.88 -17.96 2.60
CA LYS A 249 -4.86 -17.23 3.87
C LYS A 249 -4.76 -15.74 3.59
N ILE A 250 -5.36 -14.93 4.47
CA ILE A 250 -5.27 -13.47 4.39
C ILE A 250 -3.79 -13.07 4.42
N THR A 251 -3.31 -12.50 3.32
CA THR A 251 -1.90 -12.18 3.10
C THR A 251 -1.78 -10.69 2.75
N ALA A 252 -0.99 -9.95 3.52
CA ALA A 252 -0.79 -8.52 3.30
C ALA A 252 0.28 -8.29 2.22
N ASN A 253 -0.16 -7.89 1.02
CA ASN A 253 0.73 -7.46 -0.05
C ASN A 253 1.15 -5.99 0.16
N ILE A 254 2.45 -5.72 0.20
CA ILE A 254 3.01 -4.37 0.42
C ILE A 254 3.60 -3.84 -0.89
N PHE A 255 3.25 -2.60 -1.23
CA PHE A 255 3.75 -1.91 -2.41
C PHE A 255 4.22 -0.49 -2.08
N ARG A 256 5.07 0.07 -2.95
CA ARG A 256 5.32 1.51 -3.02
C ARG A 256 5.09 1.99 -4.44
N LEU A 257 4.26 3.01 -4.57
CA LEU A 257 4.00 3.67 -5.83
C LEU A 257 4.89 4.92 -5.93
N LEU A 258 5.55 5.08 -7.07
CA LEU A 258 6.46 6.17 -7.36
C LEU A 258 6.11 6.73 -8.74
N LEU A 259 5.68 7.99 -8.79
CA LEU A 259 5.40 8.73 -10.02
C LEU A 259 6.51 9.75 -10.23
N GLU A 260 7.22 9.65 -11.36
CA GLU A 260 8.42 10.42 -11.65
C GLU A 260 8.28 11.13 -13.00
N ARG A 261 8.83 12.34 -13.08
CA ARG A 261 9.02 13.03 -14.35
C ARG A 261 10.19 12.41 -15.10
N ARG A 262 10.04 12.25 -16.42
CA ARG A 262 11.16 11.97 -17.33
C ARG A 262 11.59 13.26 -18.01
N HIS A 263 12.89 13.52 -17.99
CA HIS A 263 13.52 14.50 -18.86
C HIS A 263 13.99 13.74 -20.11
N GLY A 264 13.52 14.16 -21.29
CA GLY A 264 13.69 13.40 -22.52
C GLY A 264 15.13 13.44 -23.06
N THR A 265 16.00 12.56 -22.56
CA THR A 265 17.30 12.17 -23.16
C THR A 265 17.80 10.88 -22.48
N ASP A 266 17.16 9.75 -22.81
CA ASP A 266 17.73 8.41 -22.64
C ASP A 266 17.35 7.65 -23.92
N VAL A 267 18.30 7.52 -24.84
CA VAL A 267 18.21 6.79 -26.12
C VAL A 267 18.98 5.50 -25.99
#